data_AF-A0A4P8KQX2-F1
#
_entry.id   AF-A0A4P8KQX2-F1
#
_cell.length_a   1.000
_cell.length_b   1.000
_cell.length_c   1.000
_cell.angle_alpha   90.00
_cell.angle_beta   90.00
_cell.angle_gamma   90.00
#
_symmetry.space_group_name_H-M   'P 1'
#
loop_
_entity.id
_entity.type
_entity.pdbx_description
1 polymer ?
#
loop_
_entity_poly.entity_id
_entity_poly.type
_entity_poly.pdbx_seq_one_letter_code
_entity_poly.pdbx_strand_id
1 'polypeptide(L)' 'MSSESFPEGTQDEPVMDQHIATRQDKVDGIIAQTRVDVRGLPIERVIDVLRQRFDDAAIETDNDELARLAEQVNA' A
#
# COMPACT_ATOMS: atom_id res chain seq x y z
N MET A 1 -16.09 -58.35 -1.41
CA MET A 1 -15.96 -57.34 -0.33
C MET A 1 -15.47 -56.08 -0.99
N SER A 2 -16.35 -55.08 -1.06
CA SER A 2 -16.01 -53.74 -1.49
C SER A 2 -15.27 -53.04 -0.36
N SER A 3 -14.18 -52.36 -0.68
CA SER A 3 -13.65 -51.27 0.13
C SER A 3 -12.84 -50.37 -0.79
N GLU A 4 -13.51 -49.37 -1.33
CA GLU A 4 -12.90 -48.13 -1.80
C GLU A 4 -12.12 -47.48 -0.65
N SER A 5 -10.89 -47.07 -0.93
CA SER A 5 -10.17 -46.11 -0.09
C SER A 5 -9.87 -44.89 -0.94
N PHE A 6 -10.46 -43.77 -0.52
CA PHE A 6 -10.52 -42.46 -1.16
C PHE A 6 -9.11 -41.90 -1.44
N PRO A 7 -8.91 -41.15 -2.55
CA PRO A 7 -7.72 -40.33 -2.67
C PRO A 7 -7.79 -39.26 -1.58
N GLU A 8 -6.82 -39.26 -0.67
CA GLU A 8 -6.62 -38.19 0.30
C GLU A 8 -6.40 -36.90 -0.50
N GLY A 9 -7.47 -36.14 -0.67
CA GLY A 9 -7.42 -34.75 -1.08
C GLY A 9 -6.68 -33.98 0.00
N THR A 10 -5.38 -33.79 -0.18
CA THR A 10 -4.70 -32.67 0.46
C THR A 10 -5.18 -31.44 -0.31
N GLN A 11 -6.29 -30.88 0.17
CA GLN A 11 -6.55 -29.46 -0.01
C GLN A 11 -5.38 -28.78 0.68
N ASP A 12 -4.36 -28.42 -0.09
CA ASP A 12 -3.37 -27.45 0.36
C ASP A 12 -4.19 -26.21 0.75
N GLU A 13 -4.29 -25.97 2.05
CA GLU A 13 -4.89 -24.78 2.61
C GLU A 13 -4.34 -23.56 1.85
N PRO A 14 -5.16 -22.52 1.59
CA PRO A 14 -4.65 -21.34 0.91
C PRO A 14 -3.40 -20.88 1.64
N VAL A 15 -2.26 -20.85 0.93
CA VAL A 15 -1.04 -20.26 1.45
C VAL A 15 -1.40 -18.82 1.76
N MET A 16 -1.64 -18.54 3.03
CA MET A 16 -1.78 -17.20 3.56
C MET A 16 -0.37 -16.61 3.56
N ASP A 17 0.19 -16.41 2.36
CA ASP A 17 1.26 -15.47 2.12
C ASP A 17 0.61 -14.10 2.34
N GLN A 18 0.43 -13.77 3.63
CA GLN A 18 -0.10 -12.50 4.04
C GLN A 18 0.93 -11.49 3.62
N HIS A 19 0.74 -10.95 2.42
CA HIS A 19 1.44 -9.84 1.83
C HIS A 19 1.77 -8.80 2.90
N ILE A 20 2.95 -8.93 3.50
CA ILE A 20 3.58 -7.82 4.20
C ILE A 20 4.12 -6.96 3.06
N ALA A 21 3.22 -6.24 2.38
CA ALA A 21 3.63 -5.11 1.57
C ALA A 21 4.56 -4.30 2.46
N THR A 22 5.81 -4.16 2.04
CA THR A 22 6.81 -3.46 2.82
C THR A 22 6.32 -2.03 3.03
N ARG A 23 6.82 -1.32 4.05
CA ARG A 23 6.48 0.12 4.22
C ARG A 23 6.67 0.87 2.90
N GLN A 24 7.73 0.52 2.16
CA GLN A 24 8.02 1.11 0.87
C GLN A 24 6.93 0.83 -0.18
N ASP A 25 6.46 -0.41 -0.31
CA ASP A 25 5.39 -0.74 -1.26
C ASP A 25 4.10 0.03 -0.96
N LYS A 26 3.80 0.24 0.32
CA LYS A 26 2.64 1.05 0.76
C LYS A 26 2.84 2.53 0.42
N VAL A 27 4.01 3.08 0.69
CA VAL A 27 4.39 4.46 0.37
C VAL A 27 4.28 4.69 -1.15
N ASP A 28 4.84 3.79 -1.95
CA ASP A 28 4.82 3.88 -3.42
C ASP A 28 3.39 3.84 -3.98
N GLY A 29 2.54 2.97 -3.42
CA GLY A 29 1.12 2.92 -3.75
C GLY A 29 0.38 4.21 -3.43
N ILE A 30 0.63 4.78 -2.23
CA ILE A 30 0.04 6.05 -1.81
C ILE A 30 0.49 7.18 -2.74
N ILE A 31 1.76 7.26 -3.11
CA ILE A 31 2.31 8.27 -4.03
C ILE A 31 1.63 8.16 -5.40
N ALA A 32 1.59 6.95 -5.97
CA ALA A 32 1.01 6.71 -7.28
C ALA A 32 -0.46 7.14 -7.34
N GLN A 33 -1.25 6.79 -6.32
CA GLN A 33 -2.65 7.19 -6.22
C GLN A 33 -2.78 8.71 -6.01
N THR A 34 -1.97 9.29 -5.12
CA THR A 34 -2.05 10.73 -4.80
C THR A 34 -1.73 11.58 -6.01
N ARG A 35 -0.77 11.19 -6.83
CA ARG A 35 -0.42 11.88 -8.08
C ARG A 35 -1.58 11.99 -9.06
N VAL A 36 -2.54 11.07 -9.04
CA VAL A 36 -3.74 11.19 -9.88
C VAL A 36 -4.70 12.21 -9.28
N ASP A 37 -4.87 12.18 -7.96
CA ASP A 37 -5.90 12.94 -7.25
C ASP A 37 -5.57 14.43 -7.06
N VAL A 38 -4.27 14.79 -7.05
CA VAL A 38 -3.80 16.15 -6.73
C VAL A 38 -3.20 16.90 -7.92
N ARG A 39 -3.32 16.38 -9.15
CA ARG A 39 -2.72 17.02 -10.33
C ARG A 39 -3.12 18.50 -10.43
N GLY A 40 -2.12 19.37 -10.53
CA GLY A 40 -2.31 20.81 -10.68
C GLY A 40 -2.62 21.55 -9.37
N LEU A 41 -2.59 20.88 -8.22
CA LEU A 41 -2.70 21.54 -6.91
C LEU A 41 -1.34 22.11 -6.46
N PRO A 42 -1.34 23.19 -5.64
CA PRO A 42 -0.14 23.71 -5.00
C PRO A 42 0.54 22.67 -4.10
N ILE A 43 1.86 22.80 -3.93
CA ILE A 43 2.68 21.85 -3.17
C ILE A 43 2.21 21.70 -1.71
N GLU A 44 1.79 22.79 -1.09
CA GLU A 44 1.27 22.80 0.28
C GLU A 44 0.03 21.91 0.40
N ARG A 45 -0.83 21.95 -0.63
CA ARG A 45 -2.03 21.12 -0.68
C ARG A 45 -1.70 19.64 -0.89
N VAL A 46 -0.66 19.34 -1.68
CA VAL A 46 -0.15 17.97 -1.86
C VAL A 46 0.39 17.41 -0.54
N ILE A 47 1.16 18.21 0.21
CA ILE A 47 1.68 17.83 1.53
C ILE A 47 0.55 17.48 2.50
N ASP A 48 -0.51 18.30 2.56
CA ASP A 48 -1.66 18.04 3.43
C ASP A 48 -2.37 16.72 3.07
N VAL A 49 -2.52 16.43 1.78
CA VAL A 49 -3.14 15.19 1.31
C VAL A 49 -2.26 13.98 1.64
N LEU A 50 -0.95 14.07 1.43
CA LEU A 50 -0.02 13.01 1.78
C LEU A 50 -0.03 12.73 3.29
N ARG A 51 0.01 13.77 4.13
CA ARG A 51 -0.07 13.63 5.59
C ARG A 51 -1.30 12.83 6.01
N GLN A 52 -2.48 13.23 5.54
CA GLN A 52 -3.73 12.51 5.86
C GLN A 52 -3.67 11.04 5.43
N ARG A 53 -3.10 10.73 4.25
CA ARG A 53 -3.03 9.35 3.75
C ARG A 53 -2.05 8.50 4.54
N PHE A 54 -0.92 9.06 4.94
CA PHE A 54 0.03 8.36 5.79
C PHE A 54 -0.55 8.11 7.19
N ASP A 55 -1.29 9.07 7.75
CA ASP A 55 -2.03 8.90 9.01
C ASP A 55 -3.09 7.79 8.88
N ASP A 56 -3.90 7.81 7.83
CA ASP A 56 -4.93 6.79 7.55
C ASP A 56 -4.34 5.39 7.36
N ALA A 57 -3.12 5.31 6.82
CA ALA A 57 -2.38 4.06 6.61
C ALA A 57 -1.53 3.64 7.82
N ALA A 58 -1.54 4.41 8.92
CA ALA A 58 -0.68 4.24 10.09
C ALA A 58 0.81 4.14 9.73
N ILE A 59 1.27 4.97 8.79
CA ILE A 59 2.66 5.06 8.36
C ILE A 59 3.27 6.32 8.99
N GLU A 60 4.25 6.12 9.85
CA GLU A 60 5.01 7.22 10.43
C GLU A 60 5.83 7.93 9.33
N THR A 61 5.72 9.25 9.27
CA THR A 61 6.49 10.10 8.35
C THR A 61 6.74 11.46 9.01
N ASP A 62 7.84 12.11 8.66
CA ASP A 62 8.15 13.47 9.13
C ASP A 62 7.84 14.53 8.08
N ASN A 63 7.90 15.81 8.46
CA ASN A 63 7.59 16.91 7.55
C ASN A 63 8.59 17.03 6.39
N ASP A 64 9.84 16.62 6.59
CA ASP A 64 10.88 16.69 5.55
C ASP A 64 10.66 15.58 4.49
N GLU A 65 10.29 14.38 4.93
CA GLU A 65 9.87 13.26 4.08
C GLU A 65 8.62 13.64 3.29
N LEU A 66 7.59 14.21 3.95
CA LEU A 66 6.39 14.70 3.27
C LEU A 66 6.69 15.76 2.20
N ALA A 67 7.60 16.70 2.47
CA ALA A 67 7.98 17.71 1.48
C ALA A 67 8.65 17.08 0.25
N ARG A 68 9.59 16.14 0.46
CA ARG A 68 10.25 15.40 -0.63
C ARG A 68 9.25 14.57 -1.44
N LEU A 69 8.33 13.90 -0.76
CA LEU A 69 7.30 13.09 -1.41
C LEU A 69 6.31 13.95 -2.19
N ALA A 70 5.99 15.16 -1.71
CA ALA A 70 5.15 16.09 -2.44
C ALA A 70 5.82 16.61 -3.71
N GLU A 71 7.13 16.89 -3.66
CA GLU A 71 7.92 17.21 -4.86
C GLU A 71 7.93 16.04 -5.84
N GLN A 72 8.12 14.81 -5.35
CA GLN A 72 8.03 13.61 -6.18
C GLN A 72 6.65 13.45 -6.80
N VAL A 73 5.56 13.72 -6.09
CA VAL A 73 4.19 13.65 -6.64
C VAL A 73 4.00 14.64 -7.79
N ASN A 74 4.57 15.85 -7.68
CA ASN A 74 4.41 16.94 -8.66
C ASN A 74 5.43 16.94 -9.81
N ALA A 75 6.49 16.15 -9.72
CA ALA A 75 7.47 15.92 -10.80
C ALA A 75 6.86 15.16 -11.99
#